data_AF-A0A0C2DAM4-F1
#
_entry.id   AF-A0A0C2DAM4-F1
#
_cell.length_a   1.000
_cell.length_b   1.000
_cell.length_c   1.000
_cell.angle_alpha   90.00
_cell.angle_beta   90.00
_cell.angle_gamma   90.00
#
_symmetry.space_group_name_H-M   'P 1'
#
loop_
_entity.id
_entity.type
_entity.pdbx_description
1 polymer ?
#
loop_
_entity_poly.entity_id
_entity_poly.type
_entity_poly.pdbx_seq_one_letter_code
_entity_poly.pdbx_strand_id
1 'polypeptide(L)' 'MLCTRNFQDVAISNVLGQVPDTFMNMLSKEKDTLVKMFPDLFAHMRSQSTLIPASTTEVITNPDGSTTTRVRSSKSYR' A
#
# COMPACT_ATOMS: atom_id res chain seq x y z
N MET A 1 26.20 -33.47 9.03
CA MET A 1 24.73 -33.44 8.92
C MET A 1 24.26 -32.05 9.30
N LEU A 2 23.98 -31.18 8.33
CA LEU A 2 23.64 -29.77 8.54
C LEU A 2 22.23 -29.53 7.97
N CYS A 3 21.19 -29.46 8.80
CA CYS A 3 19.83 -29.08 8.37
C CYS A 3 18.92 -28.65 9.54
N THR A 4 19.44 -28.00 10.58
CA THR A 4 18.61 -27.50 11.69
C THR A 4 18.22 -26.02 11.54
N ARG A 5 18.89 -25.24 10.67
CA ARG A 5 18.56 -23.82 10.42
C ARG A 5 17.25 -23.63 9.64
N ASN A 6 16.93 -24.53 8.71
CA ASN A 6 15.80 -24.36 7.79
C ASN A 6 14.43 -24.34 8.48
N PHE A 7 14.23 -25.11 9.55
CA PHE A 7 12.90 -25.20 10.20
C PHE A 7 12.56 -23.97 11.04
N GLN A 8 13.54 -23.38 11.73
CA GLN A 8 13.34 -22.11 12.44
C GLN A 8 13.15 -20.95 11.47
N ASP A 9 13.95 -20.89 10.40
CA ASP A 9 13.86 -19.83 9.41
C ASP A 9 12.50 -19.84 8.69
N VAL A 10 11.96 -21.03 8.39
CA VAL A 10 10.61 -21.20 7.82
C VAL A 10 9.52 -20.78 8.82
N ALA A 11 9.65 -21.13 10.10
CA ALA A 11 8.69 -20.72 11.12
C ALA A 11 8.66 -19.19 11.29
N ILE A 12 9.84 -18.55 11.33
CA ILE A 12 9.98 -17.09 11.41
C ILE A 12 9.38 -16.43 10.16
N SER A 13 9.70 -16.93 8.97
CA SER A 13 9.15 -16.41 7.72
C SER A 13 7.63 -16.49 7.65
N ASN A 14 7.03 -17.56 8.16
CA ASN A 14 5.58 -17.74 8.18
C ASN A 14 4.88 -16.75 9.12
N VAL A 15 5.49 -16.46 10.27
CA VAL A 15 4.96 -15.46 11.21
C VAL A 15 5.09 -14.06 10.63
N LEU A 16 6.25 -13.72 10.07
CA LEU A 16 6.49 -12.41 9.43
C LEU A 16 5.59 -12.19 8.21
N GLY A 17 5.31 -13.24 7.44
CA GLY A 17 4.40 -13.19 6.30
C GLY A 17 2.94 -12.88 6.68
N GLN A 18 2.53 -13.16 7.92
CA GLN A 18 1.17 -12.88 8.42
C GLN A 18 1.03 -11.48 9.01
N VAL A 19 2.14 -10.79 9.29
CA VAL A 19 2.13 -9.46 9.91
C VAL A 19 1.39 -8.43 9.05
N PRO A 20 1.59 -8.34 7.72
CA PRO A 20 0.86 -7.40 6.88
C PRO A 20 -0.65 -7.58 6.96
N ASP A 21 -1.14 -8.81 6.84
CA ASP A 21 -2.58 -9.12 6.88
C ASP A 21 -3.18 -8.83 8.26
N THR A 22 -2.46 -9.21 9.32
CA THR A 22 -2.86 -8.97 10.69
C THR A 22 -2.94 -7.47 10.98
N PHE A 23 -1.94 -6.71 10.54
CA PHE A 23 -1.90 -5.26 10.68
C PHE A 23 -3.03 -4.58 9.91
N MET A 24 -3.28 -4.98 8.66
CA MET A 24 -4.37 -4.44 7.85
C MET A 24 -5.75 -4.78 8.44
N ASN A 25 -5.92 -5.97 9.00
CA ASN A 25 -7.15 -6.36 9.69
C ASN A 25 -7.38 -5.52 10.96
N MET A 26 -6.31 -5.26 11.74
CA MET A 26 -6.36 -4.36 12.89
C MET A 26 -6.78 -2.94 12.48
N LEU A 27 -6.14 -2.36 11.46
CA LEU A 27 -6.49 -1.04 10.94
C LEU A 27 -7.94 -0.97 10.44
N SER A 28 -8.43 -2.05 9.82
CA SER A 28 -9.79 -2.13 9.32
C SER A 28 -10.82 -2.09 10.45
N LYS A 29 -10.54 -2.79 11.56
CA LYS A 29 -11.40 -2.79 12.75
C LYS A 29 -11.43 -1.43 13.45
N GLU A 30 -10.27 -0.79 13.57
CA GLU A 30 -10.14 0.50 14.26
C GLU A 30 -10.40 1.73 13.37
N LYS A 31 -10.68 1.52 12.07
CA LYS A 31 -10.86 2.60 11.09
C LYS A 31 -11.81 3.68 11.58
N ASP A 32 -12.98 3.27 12.09
CA ASP A 32 -14.01 4.23 12.49
C ASP A 32 -13.64 4.96 13.78
N THR A 33 -12.92 4.30 14.69
CA THR A 33 -12.35 4.92 15.89
C THR A 33 -11.30 5.97 15.51
N LEU A 34 -10.36 5.62 14.63
CA LEU A 34 -9.28 6.50 14.18
C LEU A 34 -9.82 7.74 13.46
N VAL A 35 -10.82 7.57 12.59
CA VAL A 35 -11.48 8.67 11.88
C VAL A 35 -12.20 9.62 12.85
N LYS A 36 -12.80 9.09 13.93
CA LYS A 36 -13.46 9.90 14.96
C LYS A 36 -12.47 10.66 15.84
N MET A 37 -11.35 10.03 16.21
CA MET A 37 -10.35 10.65 17.08
C MET A 37 -9.51 11.71 16.37
N PHE A 38 -9.25 11.52 15.07
CA PHE A 38 -8.39 12.39 14.28
C PHE A 38 -9.11 12.89 13.01
N PRO A 39 -10.22 13.63 13.13
CA PRO A 39 -11.04 14.03 11.98
C PRO A 39 -10.27 14.87 10.97
N ASP A 40 -9.39 15.76 11.43
CA ASP A 40 -8.61 16.66 10.58
C ASP A 40 -7.54 15.94 9.75
N LEU A 41 -6.99 14.83 10.27
CA LEU A 41 -6.02 13.99 9.56
C LEU A 41 -6.66 13.37 8.30
N PHE A 42 -7.95 13.04 8.38
CA PHE A 42 -8.70 12.43 7.28
C PHE A 42 -9.58 13.44 6.51
N ALA A 43 -9.60 14.72 6.92
CA ALA A 43 -10.44 15.75 6.29
C ALA A 43 -10.11 15.94 4.81
N HIS A 44 -8.81 15.89 4.46
CA HIS A 44 -8.32 16.06 3.10
C HIS A 44 -8.32 14.76 2.27
N MET A 45 -8.43 13.59 2.91
CA MET A 45 -8.54 12.31 2.19
C MET A 45 -9.90 12.15 1.51
N ARG A 46 -10.96 12.73 2.08
CA ARG A 46 -12.31 12.72 1.48
C ARG A 46 -12.45 13.73 0.34
N SER A 47 -11.69 14.83 0.36
CA SER A 47 -11.74 15.85 -0.68
C SER A 47 -10.97 15.50 -1.95
N GLN A 48 -10.11 14.48 -1.93
CA GLN A 48 -9.42 13.97 -3.14
C GLN A 48 -10.21 12.91 -3.92
N SER A 49 -11.53 12.81 -3.70
CA SER A 49 -12.38 11.94 -4.50
C SER A 49 -13.30 12.76 -5.41
N THR A 50 -12.81 13.16 -6.58
CA THR A 50 -13.71 13.55 -7.69
C THR A 50 -13.33 13.08 -9.08
N LEU A 51 -12.13 12.55 -9.34
CA LEU A 51 -11.84 11.85 -10.59
C LEU A 51 -10.60 10.99 -10.37
N ILE A 52 -10.77 9.68 -10.18
CA ILE A 52 -9.69 8.75 -10.53
C ILE A 52 -9.71 8.73 -12.06
N PRO A 53 -8.75 9.37 -12.77
CA PRO A 53 -8.68 9.16 -14.19
C PRO A 53 -8.29 7.70 -14.37
N ALA A 54 -8.92 7.00 -15.32
CA ALA A 54 -8.59 5.61 -15.64
C ALA A 54 -7.10 5.41 -15.99
N SER A 55 -6.34 6.51 -16.18
CA SER A 55 -4.91 6.61 -16.36
C SER A 55 -4.26 7.56 -15.35
N THR A 56 -3.29 7.07 -14.58
CA THR A 56 -2.34 7.92 -13.84
C THR A 56 -1.18 8.28 -14.78
N THR A 57 -0.87 9.57 -14.90
CA THR A 57 0.26 10.07 -15.70
C THR A 57 1.30 10.63 -14.73
N GLU A 58 2.44 9.94 -14.59
CA GLU A 58 3.56 10.39 -13.77
C GLU A 58 4.64 10.98 -14.69
N VAL A 59 5.10 12.20 -14.40
CA VAL A 59 6.22 12.83 -15.10
C VAL A 59 7.44 12.69 -14.21
N ILE A 60 8.39 11.85 -14.63
CA ILE A 60 9.62 11.55 -13.90
C ILE A 60 10.75 12.36 -14.52
N THR A 61 11.37 13.23 -13.73
CA THR A 61 12.61 13.90 -14.13
C THR A 61 13.79 12.99 -13.77
N ASN A 62 14.48 12.50 -14.79
CA ASN A 62 15.63 11.63 -14.63
C ASN A 62 16.86 12.42 -14.16
N PRO A 63 17.88 11.75 -13.60
CA PRO A 63 19.11 12.41 -13.14
C PRO A 63 19.90 13.14 -14.23
N ASP A 64 19.70 12.78 -15.50
CA ASP A 64 20.31 13.42 -16.68
C ASP A 64 19.52 14.65 -17.16
N GLY A 65 18.48 15.06 -16.43
CA GLY A 65 17.60 16.18 -16.77
C GLY A 65 16.55 15.86 -17.83
N SER A 66 16.52 14.63 -18.35
CA SER A 66 15.47 14.19 -19.28
C SER A 66 14.15 13.96 -18.54
N THR A 67 13.03 14.08 -19.25
CA THR A 67 11.70 13.89 -18.69
C THR A 67 11.05 12.65 -19.28
N THR A 68 10.69 11.69 -18.43
CA THR A 68 9.96 10.47 -18.81
C THR A 68 8.52 10.55 -18.35
N THR A 69 7.58 10.55 -19.30
CA THR A 69 6.15 10.49 -19.00
C THR A 69 5.70 9.03 -18.95
N ARG A 70 5.33 8.55 -17.77
CA ARG A 70 4.81 7.21 -17.54
C ARG A 70 3.30 7.23 -17.39
N VAL A 71 2.59 6.57 -18.30
CA VAL A 71 1.12 6.44 -18.24
C VAL A 71 0.78 5.04 -17.72
N ARG A 72 0.06 4.94 -16.61
CA ARG A 72 -0.46 3.68 -16.07
C ARG A 72 -1.99 3.71 -16.08
N SER A 73 -2.58 2.98 -17.02
CA SER A 73 -4.03 2.78 -17.09
C SER A 73 -4.46 1.47 -16.42
N SER A 74 -5.46 1.50 -15.54
CA SER A 74 -6.07 0.29 -14.99
C SER A 74 -7.21 -0.19 -15.89
N LYS A 75 -7.08 -1.37 -16.51
CA LYS A 75 -8.19 -2.04 -17.20
C LYS A 75 -9.07 -2.75 -16.16
N SER A 76 -10.29 -2.28 -15.95
CA SER A 76 -11.31 -3.09 -15.28
C SER A 76 -11.94 -4.03 -16.31
N TYR A 77 -11.69 -5.34 -16.21
CA TYR A 77 -12.52 -6.32 -16.91
C TYR A 77 -13.85 -6.43 -16.15
N ARG A 78 -14.95 -6.30 -16.88
CA ARG A 78 -16.32 -6.34 -16.36
C ARG A 78 -16.84 -7.78 -16.35
#